data_AF-A0A7C3WU18-F1
#
_entry.id   AF-A0A7C3WU18-F1
#
_cell.length_a   1.000
_cell.length_b   1.000
_cell.length_c   1.000
_cell.angle_alpha   90.00
_cell.angle_beta   90.00
_cell.angle_gamma   90.00
#
_symmetry.space_group_name_H-M   'P 1'
#
loop_
_entity.id
_entity.type
_entity.pdbx_description
1 polymer ?
#
loop_
_entity_poly.entity_id
_entity_poly.type
_entity_poly.pdbx_seq_one_letter_code
_entity_poly.pdbx_strand_id
1 'polypeptide(L)'
;MARFFDPQELLDALVVDSEGLVYGRVGGFRFSEEGVFIQVYTVIRASERVVDAWRLAEELRRRGVEVGDDWPLDFLVRRAREEGLEEVFREAEREYKLLKGEVRLEEVVLIDAQEVDNPATGSRERVKVVVLSTPREAEFRGLKPQRLPVPPLEELLRGKLCVSLSSGVLGYVDKVVVGPGLPGLRVCRRRGEKVARWAAFMSHIRSLGEEELYRRLSGFRHPLKHNILKGGEVDEARALLVSVGAPERVLRAFDEHVQVGDMLCVDIPWEKVRTARDVVIVE
;
A
#
# COMPACT_ATOMS: atom_id res chain seq x y z
N MET A 1 -8.33 27.27 8.58
CA MET A 1 -9.38 27.39 7.54
C MET A 1 -9.59 26.00 6.97
N ALA A 2 -10.82 25.48 6.92
CA ALA A 2 -11.08 24.15 6.39
C ALA A 2 -10.80 24.13 4.88
N ARG A 3 -10.09 23.10 4.41
CA ARG A 3 -9.83 22.90 2.98
C ARG A 3 -11.05 22.24 2.34
N PHE A 4 -11.47 22.76 1.19
CA PHE A 4 -12.48 22.13 0.34
C PHE A 4 -11.80 21.26 -0.71
N PHE A 5 -12.47 20.20 -1.16
CA PHE A 5 -11.96 19.24 -2.13
C PHE A 5 -12.96 19.07 -3.27
N ASP A 6 -12.47 18.91 -4.49
CA ASP A 6 -13.31 18.48 -5.61
C ASP A 6 -13.71 16.99 -5.43
N PRO A 7 -14.98 16.60 -5.70
CA PRO A 7 -15.41 15.20 -5.65
C PRO A 7 -14.49 14.22 -6.40
N GLN A 8 -13.95 14.63 -7.55
CA GLN A 8 -13.02 13.81 -8.33
C GLN A 8 -11.69 13.58 -7.60
N GLU A 9 -11.21 14.55 -6.82
CA GLU A 9 -10.00 14.37 -6.01
C GLU A 9 -10.20 13.26 -4.97
N LEU A 10 -11.43 13.09 -4.47
CA LEU A 10 -11.75 12.17 -3.39
C LEU A 10 -12.07 10.74 -3.85
N LEU A 11 -12.18 10.48 -5.16
CA LEU A 11 -12.37 9.11 -5.65
C LEU A 11 -11.26 8.18 -5.16
N ASP A 12 -11.62 6.97 -4.76
CA ASP A 12 -10.74 5.96 -4.16
C ASP A 12 -10.13 6.34 -2.79
N ALA A 13 -10.53 7.46 -2.19
CA ALA A 13 -10.12 7.80 -0.82
C ALA A 13 -10.58 6.73 0.17
N LEU A 14 -9.72 6.44 1.14
CA LEU A 14 -9.98 5.48 2.20
C LEU A 14 -11.03 6.06 3.16
N VAL A 15 -12.15 5.36 3.32
CA VAL A 15 -13.19 5.74 4.28
C VAL A 15 -12.97 4.96 5.57
N VAL A 16 -12.71 5.69 6.65
CA VAL A 16 -12.38 5.14 7.97
C VAL A 16 -13.45 5.57 8.96
N ASP A 17 -13.97 4.63 9.74
CA ASP A 17 -14.96 4.95 10.78
C ASP A 17 -14.31 5.58 12.03
N SER A 18 -15.13 6.02 12.98
CA SER A 18 -14.62 6.66 14.22
C SER A 18 -13.78 5.72 15.10
N GLU A 19 -13.87 4.41 14.86
CA GLU A 19 -13.12 3.36 15.59
C GLU A 19 -11.84 2.95 14.85
N GLY A 20 -11.46 3.63 13.78
CA GLY A 20 -10.22 3.35 13.05
C GLY A 20 -10.31 2.09 12.19
N LEU A 21 -11.52 1.64 11.83
CA LEU A 21 -11.74 0.53 10.91
C LEU A 21 -12.02 1.04 9.51
N VAL A 22 -11.53 0.32 8.50
CA VAL A 22 -11.78 0.66 7.11
C VAL A 22 -13.21 0.24 6.75
N TYR A 23 -14.07 1.24 6.51
CA TYR A 23 -15.43 1.01 6.03
C TYR A 23 -15.44 0.71 4.53
N GLY A 24 -14.57 1.35 3.74
CA GLY A 24 -14.44 1.09 2.31
C GLY A 24 -13.66 2.19 1.60
N ARG A 25 -14.01 2.44 0.33
CA ARG A 25 -13.43 3.52 -0.49
C ARG A 25 -14.51 4.35 -1.15
N VAL A 26 -14.23 5.63 -1.35
CA VAL A 26 -15.13 6.53 -2.09
C VAL A 26 -15.21 6.07 -3.55
N GLY A 27 -16.40 5.74 -4.04
CA GLY A 27 -16.64 5.43 -5.46
C GLY A 27 -17.42 6.50 -6.21
N GLY A 28 -18.09 7.40 -5.51
CA GLY A 28 -18.88 8.46 -6.14
C GLY A 28 -19.56 9.37 -5.13
N PHE A 29 -20.32 10.32 -5.66
CA PHE A 29 -21.10 11.29 -4.89
C PHE A 29 -22.49 11.38 -5.48
N ARG A 30 -23.50 11.46 -4.62
CA ARG A 30 -24.89 11.72 -4.99
C ARG A 30 -25.32 13.07 -4.43
N PHE A 31 -25.75 13.96 -5.31
CA PHE A 31 -26.28 15.27 -4.96
C PHE A 31 -27.81 15.22 -5.11
N SER A 32 -28.52 15.61 -4.05
CA SER A 32 -29.99 15.65 -4.04
C SER A 32 -30.49 16.81 -3.18
N GLU A 33 -31.80 17.07 -3.20
CA GLU A 33 -32.42 18.06 -2.32
C GLU A 33 -32.22 17.74 -0.84
N GLU A 34 -32.05 16.47 -0.48
CA GLU A 34 -31.78 16.02 0.89
C GLU A 34 -30.33 16.26 1.35
N GLY A 35 -29.46 16.73 0.46
CA GLY A 35 -28.05 16.97 0.73
C GLY A 35 -27.11 16.16 -0.17
N VAL A 36 -25.84 16.08 0.26
CA VAL A 36 -24.76 15.43 -0.47
C VAL A 36 -24.33 14.16 0.24
N PHE A 37 -24.22 13.08 -0.53
CA PHE A 37 -23.91 11.74 -0.03
C PHE A 37 -22.64 11.22 -0.72
N ILE A 38 -21.73 10.66 0.08
CA ILE A 38 -20.57 9.91 -0.38
C ILE A 38 -21.00 8.46 -0.58
N GLN A 39 -20.80 7.93 -1.78
CA GLN A 39 -21.06 6.52 -2.10
C GLN A 39 -19.80 5.71 -1.79
N VAL A 40 -19.89 4.82 -0.80
CA VAL A 40 -18.77 4.01 -0.33
C VAL A 40 -18.88 2.61 -0.90
N TYR A 41 -17.81 2.15 -1.53
CA TYR A 41 -17.71 0.85 -2.15
C TYR A 41 -16.70 -0.04 -1.42
N THR A 42 -16.95 -1.34 -1.48
CA THR A 42 -15.98 -2.37 -1.09
C THR A 42 -15.65 -3.23 -2.30
N VAL A 43 -14.42 -3.73 -2.34
CA VAL A 43 -14.02 -4.72 -3.34
C VAL A 43 -14.22 -6.10 -2.72
N ILE A 44 -14.99 -6.95 -3.40
CA ILE A 44 -15.10 -8.36 -3.07
C ILE A 44 -14.42 -9.18 -4.15
N ARG A 45 -13.71 -10.24 -3.76
CA ARG A 45 -13.22 -11.27 -4.67
C ARG A 45 -14.21 -12.42 -4.65
N ALA A 46 -14.81 -12.71 -5.78
CA ALA A 46 -15.72 -13.83 -5.95
C ALA A 46 -15.13 -14.80 -6.96
N SER A 47 -15.10 -16.08 -6.60
CA SER A 47 -14.81 -17.15 -7.54
C SER A 47 -16.05 -17.42 -8.37
N GLU A 48 -15.95 -17.23 -9.67
CA GLU A 48 -17.02 -17.53 -10.62
C GLU A 48 -16.67 -18.74 -11.48
N ARG A 49 -17.68 -19.55 -11.77
CA ARG A 49 -17.59 -20.56 -12.82
C ARG A 49 -17.75 -19.86 -14.16
N VAL A 50 -16.64 -19.68 -14.87
CA VAL A 50 -16.62 -19.12 -16.22
C VAL A 50 -16.35 -20.22 -17.23
N VAL A 51 -16.87 -20.06 -18.45
CA VAL A 51 -16.58 -21.02 -19.52
C VAL A 51 -15.08 -20.98 -19.84
N ASP A 52 -14.46 -22.15 -19.85
CA ASP A 52 -13.07 -22.32 -20.24
C ASP A 52 -12.97 -22.33 -21.77
N ALA A 53 -12.77 -21.14 -22.34
CA ALA A 53 -12.67 -20.94 -23.79
C ALA A 53 -11.64 -21.87 -24.44
N TRP A 54 -10.50 -22.09 -23.76
CA TRP A 54 -9.41 -22.90 -24.29
C TRP A 54 -9.80 -24.37 -24.34
N ARG A 55 -10.31 -24.91 -23.22
CA ARG A 55 -10.77 -26.32 -23.19
C ARG A 55 -11.97 -26.56 -24.09
N LEU A 56 -12.89 -25.60 -24.19
CA LEU A 56 -14.05 -25.72 -25.07
C LEU A 56 -13.62 -25.76 -26.55
N ALA A 57 -12.65 -24.92 -26.95
CA ALA A 57 -12.07 -24.95 -28.28
C ALA A 57 -11.32 -26.26 -28.56
N GLU A 58 -10.58 -26.78 -27.59
CA GLU A 58 -9.87 -28.06 -27.72
C GLU A 58 -10.85 -29.23 -27.92
N GLU A 59 -11.95 -29.26 -27.17
CA GLU A 59 -12.96 -30.31 -27.27
C GLU A 59 -13.76 -30.24 -28.58
N LEU A 60 -14.08 -29.02 -29.05
CA LEU A 60 -14.64 -28.80 -30.39
C LEU A 60 -13.71 -29.32 -31.50
N ARG A 61 -12.40 -29.01 -31.42
CA ARG A 61 -11.40 -29.52 -32.39
C ARG A 61 -11.30 -31.05 -32.34
N ARG A 62 -11.37 -31.67 -31.16
CA ARG A 62 -11.38 -33.14 -31.02
C ARG A 62 -12.57 -33.80 -31.71
N ARG A 63 -13.72 -33.12 -31.78
CA ARG A 63 -14.89 -33.58 -32.53
C ARG A 63 -14.80 -33.31 -34.04
N GLY A 64 -13.70 -32.74 -34.52
CA GLY A 64 -13.51 -32.42 -35.93
C GLY A 64 -14.15 -31.11 -36.37
N VAL A 65 -14.57 -30.26 -35.43
CA VAL A 65 -15.09 -28.92 -35.72
C VAL A 65 -13.92 -28.00 -35.98
N GLU A 66 -13.93 -27.29 -37.11
CA GLU A 66 -12.94 -26.26 -37.40
C GLU A 66 -13.18 -25.06 -36.47
N VAL A 67 -12.20 -24.78 -35.61
CA VAL A 67 -12.23 -23.65 -34.67
C VAL A 67 -11.11 -22.71 -35.02
N GLY A 68 -11.47 -21.47 -35.40
CA GLY A 68 -10.48 -20.40 -35.63
C GLY A 68 -9.82 -19.93 -34.33
N ASP A 69 -8.55 -19.56 -34.41
CA ASP A 69 -7.74 -19.24 -33.23
C ASP A 69 -8.20 -17.98 -32.47
N ASP A 70 -8.90 -17.06 -33.15
CA ASP A 70 -9.40 -15.80 -32.58
C ASP A 70 -10.93 -15.77 -32.38
N TRP A 71 -11.60 -16.92 -32.33
CA TRP A 71 -13.05 -16.95 -32.15
C TRP A 71 -13.45 -16.39 -30.78
N PRO A 72 -14.39 -15.41 -30.72
CA PRO A 72 -14.94 -14.93 -29.46
C PRO A 72 -15.61 -16.07 -28.68
N LEU A 73 -15.59 -15.97 -27.34
CA LEU A 73 -16.18 -16.98 -26.45
C LEU A 73 -17.64 -17.30 -26.81
N ASP A 74 -18.45 -16.28 -27.10
CA ASP A 74 -19.86 -16.47 -27.47
C ASP A 74 -20.05 -17.36 -28.70
N PHE A 75 -19.12 -17.28 -29.65
CA PHE A 75 -19.15 -18.09 -30.87
C PHE A 75 -18.74 -19.55 -30.59
N LEU A 76 -17.73 -19.76 -29.73
CA LEU A 76 -17.33 -21.09 -29.25
C LEU A 76 -18.46 -21.78 -28.49
N VAL A 77 -19.13 -21.05 -27.58
CA VAL A 77 -20.29 -21.55 -26.82
C VAL A 77 -21.43 -21.93 -27.74
N ARG A 78 -21.76 -21.08 -28.73
CA ARG A 78 -22.81 -21.37 -29.70
C ARG A 78 -22.50 -22.64 -30.51
N ARG A 79 -21.27 -22.78 -31.01
CA ARG A 79 -20.84 -23.98 -31.75
C ARG A 79 -20.88 -25.23 -30.88
N ALA A 80 -20.43 -25.14 -29.63
CA ALA A 80 -20.53 -26.25 -28.68
C ALA A 80 -21.97 -26.73 -28.51
N ARG A 81 -22.95 -25.82 -28.39
CA ARG A 81 -24.37 -26.18 -28.30
C ARG A 81 -24.91 -26.83 -29.58
N GLU A 82 -24.55 -26.31 -30.75
CA GLU A 82 -24.93 -26.89 -32.05
C GLU A 82 -24.39 -28.33 -32.20
N GLU A 83 -23.20 -28.60 -31.65
CA GLU A 83 -22.52 -29.90 -31.71
C GLU A 83 -22.83 -30.82 -30.52
N GLY A 84 -23.78 -30.43 -29.66
CA GLY A 84 -24.16 -31.21 -28.47
C GLY A 84 -23.02 -31.44 -27.48
N LEU A 85 -22.12 -30.47 -27.35
CA LEU A 85 -21.06 -30.43 -26.34
C LEU A 85 -21.57 -29.71 -25.08
N GLU A 86 -21.34 -30.31 -23.92
CA GLU A 86 -21.53 -29.61 -22.65
C GLU A 86 -20.46 -28.53 -22.47
N GLU A 87 -20.88 -27.38 -21.94
CA GLU A 87 -19.96 -26.26 -21.68
C GLU A 87 -18.94 -26.66 -20.59
N VAL A 88 -17.65 -26.47 -20.90
CA VAL A 88 -16.56 -26.72 -19.96
C VAL A 88 -16.33 -25.46 -19.13
N PHE A 89 -16.31 -25.60 -17.80
CA PHE A 89 -16.13 -24.48 -16.88
C PHE A 89 -14.77 -24.54 -16.17
N ARG A 90 -14.23 -23.36 -15.85
CA ARG A 90 -13.13 -23.16 -14.90
C ARG A 90 -13.54 -22.16 -13.85
N GLU A 91 -12.93 -22.24 -12.68
CA GLU A 91 -13.05 -21.18 -11.68
C GLU A 91 -12.14 -20.00 -12.06
N ALA A 92 -12.70 -18.79 -12.03
CA ALA A 92 -11.95 -17.57 -12.18
C ALA A 92 -12.31 -16.62 -11.04
N GLU A 93 -11.29 -16.07 -10.38
CA GLU A 93 -11.50 -14.98 -9.44
C GLU A 93 -11.79 -13.69 -10.19
N ARG A 94 -12.89 -13.03 -9.83
CA ARG A 94 -13.23 -11.69 -10.28
C ARG A 94 -13.39 -10.75 -9.11
N GLU A 95 -12.91 -9.52 -9.29
CA GLU A 95 -13.09 -8.44 -8.34
C GLU A 95 -14.34 -7.64 -8.71
N TYR A 96 -15.28 -7.54 -7.77
CA TYR A 96 -16.49 -6.73 -7.91
C TYR A 96 -16.45 -5.54 -6.95
N LYS A 97 -16.74 -4.35 -7.47
CA LYS A 97 -17.01 -3.16 -6.65
C LYS A 97 -18.48 -3.14 -6.27
N LEU A 98 -18.77 -3.36 -5.00
CA LEU A 98 -20.13 -3.31 -4.47
C LEU A 98 -20.35 -2.03 -3.67
N LEU A 99 -21.48 -1.37 -3.90
CA LEU A 99 -21.93 -0.26 -3.07
C LEU A 99 -22.24 -0.80 -1.67
N LYS A 100 -21.44 -0.40 -0.68
CA LYS A 100 -21.61 -0.81 0.71
C LYS A 100 -22.63 0.08 1.42
N GLY A 101 -22.66 1.36 1.08
CA GLY A 101 -23.61 2.30 1.64
C GLY A 101 -23.34 3.73 1.21
N GLU A 102 -24.27 4.61 1.57
CA GLU A 102 -24.15 6.05 1.40
C GLU A 102 -23.91 6.71 2.76
N VAL A 103 -22.97 7.64 2.80
CA VAL A 103 -22.60 8.39 4.00
C VAL A 103 -22.91 9.86 3.77
N ARG A 104 -23.59 10.51 4.71
CA ARG A 104 -23.89 11.94 4.58
C ARG A 104 -22.65 12.78 4.86
N LEU A 105 -22.49 13.93 4.20
CA LEU A 105 -21.34 14.81 4.45
C LEU A 105 -21.27 15.27 5.91
N GLU A 106 -22.39 15.38 6.62
CA GLU A 106 -22.42 15.77 8.03
C GLU A 106 -21.80 14.72 8.97
N GLU A 107 -21.69 13.47 8.52
CA GLU A 107 -21.01 12.41 9.27
C GLU A 107 -19.48 12.45 9.09
N VAL A 108 -18.96 13.32 8.22
CA VAL A 108 -17.52 13.40 7.94
C VAL A 108 -16.85 14.38 8.90
N VAL A 109 -15.92 13.88 9.71
CA VAL A 109 -15.15 14.72 10.66
C VAL A 109 -13.87 15.27 10.05
N LEU A 110 -13.30 14.56 9.07
CA LEU A 110 -12.04 14.95 8.45
C LEU A 110 -11.98 14.43 7.02
N ILE A 111 -11.52 15.30 6.12
CA ILE A 111 -11.06 14.93 4.79
C ILE A 111 -9.63 15.46 4.66
N ASP A 112 -8.69 14.59 4.29
CA ASP A 112 -7.32 15.03 4.00
C ASP A 112 -6.68 14.19 2.89
N ALA A 113 -5.72 14.80 2.20
CA ALA A 113 -4.95 14.18 1.15
C ALA A 113 -3.49 14.64 1.23
N GLN A 114 -2.58 13.70 1.47
CA GLN A 114 -1.15 13.96 1.65
C GLN A 114 -0.31 12.95 0.88
N GLU A 115 0.90 13.37 0.52
CA GLU A 115 1.91 12.44 0.03
C GLU A 115 2.68 11.85 1.21
N VAL A 116 2.78 10.53 1.22
CA VAL A 116 3.44 9.74 2.26
C VAL A 116 4.33 8.68 1.62
N ASP A 117 5.44 8.35 2.28
CA ASP A 117 6.28 7.22 1.87
C ASP A 117 5.70 5.92 2.45
N ASN A 118 5.24 5.03 1.58
CA ASN A 118 4.62 3.77 1.98
C ASN A 118 5.71 2.77 2.42
N PRO A 119 5.69 2.29 3.67
CA PRO A 119 6.70 1.36 4.17
C PRO A 119 6.67 -0.03 3.50
N ALA A 120 5.53 -0.45 2.97
CA ALA A 120 5.37 -1.77 2.36
C ALA A 120 5.95 -1.81 0.93
N THR A 121 5.80 -0.72 0.17
CA THR A 121 6.27 -0.64 -1.22
C THR A 121 7.57 0.14 -1.37
N GLY A 122 7.94 0.95 -0.37
CA GLY A 122 9.06 1.90 -0.47
C GLY A 122 8.81 3.07 -1.43
N SER A 123 7.60 3.18 -2.00
CA SER A 123 7.25 4.23 -2.95
C SER A 123 6.50 5.37 -2.28
N ARG A 124 6.62 6.57 -2.86
CA ARG A 124 5.80 7.71 -2.49
C ARG A 124 4.43 7.60 -3.12
N GLU A 125 3.38 7.73 -2.31
CA GLU A 125 1.99 7.64 -2.75
C GLU A 125 1.16 8.79 -2.18
N ARG A 126 0.09 9.16 -2.89
CA ARG A 126 -0.88 10.14 -2.41
C ARG A 126 -1.99 9.42 -1.64
N VAL A 127 -1.92 9.46 -0.33
CA VAL A 127 -2.96 8.92 0.56
C VAL A 127 -4.07 9.94 0.75
N LYS A 128 -5.30 9.49 0.59
CA LYS A 128 -6.53 10.28 0.75
C LYS A 128 -7.42 9.58 1.75
N VAL A 129 -7.92 10.32 2.73
CA VAL A 129 -8.74 9.78 3.81
C VAL A 129 -10.00 10.60 4.01
N VAL A 130 -11.09 9.90 4.30
CA VAL A 130 -12.36 10.45 4.79
C VAL A 130 -12.65 9.74 6.11
N VAL A 131 -12.62 10.48 7.21
CA VAL A 131 -12.89 9.94 8.55
C VAL A 131 -14.31 10.28 8.96
N LEU A 132 -15.03 9.28 9.47
CA LEU A 132 -16.42 9.42 9.91
C LEU A 132 -16.52 9.68 11.41
N SER A 133 -17.57 10.39 11.84
CA SER A 133 -17.94 10.55 13.25
C SER A 133 -18.62 9.31 13.82
N THR A 134 -19.12 8.42 12.97
CA THR A 134 -19.93 7.25 13.34
C THR A 134 -19.13 5.95 13.21
N PRO A 135 -19.33 4.96 14.11
CA PRO A 135 -18.59 3.70 14.13
C PRO A 135 -19.21 2.66 13.18
N ARG A 136 -19.54 3.06 11.93
CA ARG A 136 -20.32 2.25 10.98
C ARG A 136 -19.73 0.85 10.72
N GLU A 137 -18.41 0.75 10.61
CA GLU A 137 -17.76 -0.54 10.37
C GLU A 137 -17.69 -1.38 11.64
N ALA A 138 -17.42 -0.75 12.78
CA ALA A 138 -17.46 -1.45 14.07
C ALA A 138 -18.86 -2.02 14.35
N GLU A 139 -19.93 -1.25 14.11
CA GLU A 139 -21.32 -1.69 14.26
C GLU A 139 -21.64 -2.86 13.32
N PHE A 140 -21.26 -2.76 12.05
CA PHE A 140 -21.42 -3.84 11.08
C PHE A 140 -20.72 -5.14 11.52
N ARG A 141 -19.54 -5.03 12.14
CA ARG A 141 -18.78 -6.17 12.68
C ARG A 141 -19.21 -6.60 14.09
N GLY A 142 -20.16 -5.91 14.73
CA GLY A 142 -20.56 -6.16 16.12
C GLY A 142 -19.45 -5.89 17.15
N LEU A 143 -18.51 -5.00 16.83
CA LEU A 143 -17.39 -4.64 17.69
C LEU A 143 -17.79 -3.53 18.66
N LYS A 144 -17.40 -3.68 19.93
CA LYS A 144 -17.59 -2.63 20.93
C LYS A 144 -16.62 -1.47 20.70
N PRO A 145 -17.00 -0.22 21.02
CA PRO A 145 -16.10 0.92 21.00
C PRO A 145 -14.86 0.70 21.87
N GLN A 146 -13.68 1.05 21.38
CA GLN A 146 -12.43 0.96 22.12
C GLN A 146 -12.31 2.18 23.06
N ARG A 147 -12.38 1.96 24.39
CA ARG A 147 -12.35 3.07 25.36
C ARG A 147 -10.97 3.72 25.50
N LEU A 148 -9.92 2.91 25.56
CA LEU A 148 -8.52 3.32 25.48
C LEU A 148 -7.76 2.12 24.89
N PRO A 149 -6.97 2.29 23.82
CA PRO A 149 -6.20 1.18 23.30
C PRO A 149 -5.10 0.83 24.32
N VAL A 150 -5.07 -0.43 24.76
CA VAL A 150 -3.87 -0.97 25.41
C VAL A 150 -2.76 -0.93 24.37
N PRO A 151 -1.53 -0.48 24.68
CA PRO A 151 -0.40 -0.54 23.75
C PRO A 151 -0.31 -1.94 23.13
N PRO A 152 -0.62 -2.10 21.82
CA PRO A 152 -0.43 -3.36 21.16
C PRO A 152 1.06 -3.68 21.09
N LEU A 153 1.38 -4.93 20.78
CA LEU A 153 2.72 -5.29 20.34
C LEU A 153 3.11 -4.39 19.15
N GLU A 154 4.35 -3.90 19.13
CA GLU A 154 4.85 -3.01 18.07
C GLU A 154 4.58 -3.57 16.66
N GLU A 155 4.67 -4.89 16.52
CA GLU A 155 4.39 -5.65 15.29
C GLU A 155 2.98 -5.40 14.73
N LEU A 156 1.99 -5.19 15.61
CA LEU A 156 0.61 -4.90 15.23
C LEU A 156 0.39 -3.44 14.87
N LEU A 157 1.32 -2.55 15.18
CA LEU A 157 1.20 -1.12 14.95
C LEU A 157 2.00 -0.66 13.73
N ARG A 158 3.18 -1.25 13.53
CA ARG A 158 4.10 -0.88 12.45
C ARG A 158 3.42 -0.96 11.09
N GLY A 159 3.62 0.08 10.28
CA GLY A 159 3.09 0.17 8.93
C GLY A 159 1.63 0.58 8.83
N LYS A 160 0.91 0.76 9.95
CA LYS A 160 -0.45 1.31 9.92
C LYS A 160 -0.43 2.80 9.59
N LEU A 161 -1.43 3.24 8.82
CA LEU A 161 -1.65 4.65 8.57
C LEU A 161 -2.06 5.33 9.89
N CYS A 162 -1.51 6.49 10.17
CA CYS A 162 -1.85 7.31 11.32
C CYS A 162 -2.45 8.63 10.87
N VAL A 163 -3.63 8.94 11.41
CA VAL A 163 -4.42 10.13 11.08
C VAL A 163 -4.71 10.90 12.37
N SER A 164 -4.51 12.22 12.32
CA SER A 164 -4.91 13.14 13.38
C SER A 164 -6.20 13.84 12.98
N LEU A 165 -7.20 13.93 13.87
CA LEU A 165 -8.46 14.62 13.54
C LEU A 165 -8.24 16.13 13.36
N SER A 166 -7.22 16.70 14.00
CA SER A 166 -6.88 18.12 13.85
C SER A 166 -5.92 18.41 12.70
N SER A 167 -4.98 17.50 12.40
CA SER A 167 -3.82 17.77 11.54
C SER A 167 -3.80 16.95 10.25
N GLY A 168 -4.80 16.08 10.04
CA GLY A 168 -4.88 15.24 8.86
C GLY A 168 -3.98 14.02 8.90
N VAL A 169 -3.56 13.53 7.73
CA VAL A 169 -2.68 12.36 7.58
C VAL A 169 -1.29 12.68 8.11
N LEU A 170 -0.87 11.99 9.16
CA LEU A 170 0.47 12.18 9.74
C LEU A 170 1.53 11.33 9.03
N GLY A 171 1.15 10.14 8.54
CA GLY A 171 2.04 9.21 7.86
C GLY A 171 1.82 7.78 8.34
N TYR A 172 2.85 6.94 8.22
CA TYR A 172 2.79 5.56 8.68
C TYR A 172 3.54 5.38 9.99
N VAL A 173 3.01 4.54 10.89
CA VAL A 173 3.69 4.18 12.14
C VAL A 173 5.01 3.46 11.80
N ASP A 174 6.11 3.99 12.32
CA ASP A 174 7.44 3.41 12.18
C ASP A 174 7.74 2.42 13.30
N LYS A 175 7.59 2.86 14.54
CA LYS A 175 7.89 2.08 15.75
C LYS A 175 7.27 2.69 17.00
N VAL A 176 7.28 1.89 18.07
CA VAL A 176 7.01 2.38 19.42
C VAL A 176 8.26 3.09 19.93
N VAL A 177 8.08 4.23 20.57
CA VAL A 177 9.14 5.03 21.20
C VAL A 177 8.85 5.23 22.68
N VAL A 178 9.87 5.56 23.46
CA VAL A 178 9.75 5.78 24.90
C VAL A 178 10.19 7.21 25.21
N GLY A 179 9.29 7.97 25.84
CA GLY A 179 9.59 9.28 26.41
C GLY A 179 9.70 9.21 27.94
N PRO A 180 9.93 10.34 28.62
CA PRO A 180 9.97 10.39 30.08
C PRO A 180 8.63 9.93 30.70
N GLY A 181 8.61 8.70 31.21
CA GLY A 181 7.48 8.13 31.95
C GLY A 181 6.33 7.55 31.11
N LEU A 182 6.38 7.59 29.78
CA LEU A 182 5.29 7.14 28.92
C LEU A 182 5.77 6.63 27.54
N PRO A 183 5.09 5.60 26.98
CA PRO A 183 5.31 5.17 25.60
C PRO A 183 4.67 6.16 24.61
N GLY A 184 5.11 6.06 23.35
CA GLY A 184 4.55 6.81 22.23
C GLY A 184 4.77 6.09 20.91
N LEU A 185 4.28 6.70 19.84
CA LEU A 185 4.43 6.23 18.46
C LEU A 185 5.28 7.21 17.67
N ARG A 186 6.30 6.71 16.97
CA ARG A 186 6.94 7.46 15.91
C ARG A 186 6.17 7.24 14.61
N VAL A 187 5.67 8.32 14.04
CA VAL A 187 4.94 8.30 12.77
C VAL A 187 5.73 9.09 11.76
N CYS A 188 6.02 8.50 10.61
CA CYS A 188 6.82 9.13 9.57
C CYS A 188 5.98 9.36 8.32
N ARG A 189 5.92 10.63 7.89
CA ARG A 189 5.38 11.03 6.58
C ARG A 189 6.41 10.76 5.50
N ARG A 190 7.67 11.08 5.79
CA ARG A 190 8.82 10.80 4.93
C ARG A 190 9.82 9.94 5.67
N ARG A 191 10.20 8.84 5.07
CA ARG A 191 11.22 7.93 5.55
C ARG A 191 12.47 8.26 4.75
N GLY A 192 13.25 9.20 5.27
CA GLY A 192 14.49 9.70 4.67
C GLY A 192 15.16 8.64 3.79
N GLU A 193 15.07 8.82 2.47
CA GLU A 193 15.56 7.83 1.52
C GLU A 193 17.08 7.74 1.69
N LYS A 194 17.59 6.51 1.93
CA LYS A 194 19.03 6.28 1.87
C LYS A 194 19.45 6.40 0.42
N VAL A 195 20.39 7.28 0.15
CA VAL A 195 20.94 7.52 -1.18
C VAL A 195 22.44 7.30 -1.11
N ALA A 196 22.92 6.23 -1.74
CA ALA A 196 24.36 6.00 -1.86
C ALA A 196 24.87 6.56 -3.18
N ARG A 197 25.92 7.39 -3.15
CA ARG A 197 26.63 7.84 -4.35
C ARG A 197 27.49 6.68 -4.89
N TRP A 198 26.83 5.74 -5.56
CA TRP A 198 27.40 4.45 -5.95
C TRP A 198 28.62 4.56 -6.84
N ALA A 199 28.56 5.39 -7.89
CA ALA A 199 29.71 5.57 -8.78
C ALA A 199 30.93 6.15 -8.04
N ALA A 200 30.70 7.07 -7.10
CA ALA A 200 31.76 7.66 -6.29
C ALA A 200 32.37 6.64 -5.31
N PHE A 201 31.52 5.86 -4.62
CA PHE A 201 31.96 4.76 -3.76
C PHE A 201 32.76 3.70 -4.54
N MET A 202 32.28 3.29 -5.71
CA MET A 202 32.96 2.31 -6.56
C MET A 202 34.32 2.83 -7.06
N SER A 203 34.45 4.14 -7.28
CA SER A 203 35.73 4.77 -7.61
C SER A 203 36.68 4.78 -6.42
N HIS A 204 36.16 5.02 -5.20
CA HIS A 204 36.93 4.96 -3.95
C HIS A 204 37.42 3.53 -3.65
N ILE A 205 36.61 2.50 -3.88
CA ILE A 205 37.04 1.10 -3.74
C ILE A 205 38.24 0.80 -4.65
N ARG A 206 38.21 1.29 -5.90
CA ARG A 206 39.34 1.12 -6.82
C ARG A 206 40.60 1.83 -6.33
N SER A 207 40.48 3.02 -5.74
CA SER A 207 41.65 3.73 -5.19
C SER A 207 42.22 3.08 -3.93
N LEU A 208 41.42 2.28 -3.21
CA LEU A 208 41.86 1.46 -2.09
C LEU A 208 42.53 0.14 -2.51
N GLY A 209 42.58 -0.18 -3.81
CA GLY A 209 43.19 -1.40 -4.35
C GLY A 209 42.31 -2.65 -4.22
N GLU A 210 41.02 -2.49 -3.92
CA GLU A 210 40.08 -3.59 -3.66
C GLU A 210 39.42 -4.09 -4.97
N GLU A 211 40.23 -4.54 -5.94
CA GLU A 211 39.75 -4.87 -7.31
C GLU A 211 38.75 -6.05 -7.37
N GLU A 212 38.94 -7.06 -6.51
CA GLU A 212 38.05 -8.22 -6.46
C GLU A 212 36.67 -7.84 -5.92
N LEU A 213 36.64 -6.99 -4.89
CA LEU A 213 35.42 -6.37 -4.36
C LEU A 213 34.74 -5.50 -5.43
N TYR A 214 35.50 -4.67 -6.15
CA TYR A 214 34.95 -3.88 -7.25
C TYR A 214 34.27 -4.74 -8.31
N ARG A 215 34.91 -5.85 -8.75
CA ARG A 215 34.31 -6.76 -9.74
C ARG A 215 33.00 -7.36 -9.25
N ARG A 216 32.94 -7.82 -8.00
CA ARG A 216 31.71 -8.39 -7.41
C ARG A 216 30.59 -7.37 -7.28
N LEU A 217 30.89 -6.17 -6.78
CA LEU A 217 29.90 -5.11 -6.62
C LEU A 217 29.42 -4.55 -7.97
N SER A 218 30.31 -4.50 -8.97
CA SER A 218 29.94 -4.11 -10.34
C SER A 218 29.01 -5.15 -11.00
N GLY A 219 29.09 -6.42 -10.59
CA GLY A 219 28.17 -7.48 -11.00
C GLY A 219 26.78 -7.33 -10.37
N PHE A 220 26.69 -6.81 -9.15
CA PHE A 220 25.42 -6.46 -8.50
C PHE A 220 24.74 -5.26 -9.19
N ARG A 221 25.45 -4.12 -9.27
CA ARG A 221 25.00 -2.91 -9.96
C ARG A 221 26.19 -2.21 -10.62
N HIS A 222 26.17 -2.12 -11.94
CA HIS A 222 27.28 -1.50 -12.66
C HIS A 222 27.31 0.03 -12.46
N PRO A 223 28.43 0.63 -12.00
CA PRO A 223 28.48 2.04 -11.61
C PRO A 223 28.18 3.03 -12.75
N LEU A 224 28.54 2.70 -14.00
CA LEU A 224 28.22 3.53 -15.16
C LEU A 224 26.72 3.55 -15.54
N LYS A 225 25.96 2.54 -15.13
CA LYS A 225 24.52 2.45 -15.39
C LYS A 225 23.70 2.94 -14.19
N HIS A 226 24.23 2.76 -12.99
CA HIS A 226 23.60 3.14 -11.73
C HIS A 226 24.51 4.08 -10.95
N ASN A 227 24.44 5.38 -11.23
CA ASN A 227 25.29 6.36 -10.53
C ASN A 227 24.94 6.50 -9.04
N ILE A 228 23.69 6.20 -8.69
CA ILE A 228 23.10 6.37 -7.36
C ILE A 228 22.30 5.10 -7.04
N LEU A 229 22.45 4.57 -5.82
CA LEU A 229 21.54 3.56 -5.25
C LEU A 229 20.56 4.24 -4.29
N LYS A 230 19.34 3.71 -4.20
CA LYS A 230 18.26 4.28 -3.39
C LYS A 230 17.59 3.24 -2.51
N GLY A 231 17.17 3.67 -1.32
CA GLY A 231 16.36 2.88 -0.40
C GLY A 231 16.94 1.49 -0.16
N GLY A 232 16.17 0.45 -0.50
CA GLY A 232 16.55 -0.95 -0.33
C GLY A 232 17.82 -1.36 -1.09
N GLU A 233 18.12 -0.74 -2.24
CA GLU A 233 19.37 -1.05 -2.97
C GLU A 233 20.63 -0.68 -2.16
N VAL A 234 20.54 0.34 -1.31
CA VAL A 234 21.63 0.73 -0.41
C VAL A 234 21.82 -0.32 0.68
N ASP A 235 20.73 -0.85 1.24
CA ASP A 235 20.77 -1.89 2.27
C ASP A 235 21.25 -3.23 1.69
N GLU A 236 20.83 -3.60 0.47
CA GLU A 236 21.31 -4.77 -0.27
C GLU A 236 22.82 -4.67 -0.58
N ALA A 237 23.28 -3.51 -1.05
CA ALA A 237 24.71 -3.27 -1.29
C ALA A 237 25.53 -3.41 0.01
N ARG A 238 25.01 -2.89 1.13
CA ARG A 238 25.65 -3.02 2.44
C ARG A 238 25.69 -4.47 2.91
N ALA A 239 24.60 -5.21 2.77
CA ALA A 239 24.52 -6.62 3.12
C ALA A 239 25.49 -7.45 2.26
N LEU A 240 25.61 -7.15 0.97
CA LEU A 240 26.57 -7.79 0.08
C LEU A 240 28.01 -7.56 0.56
N LEU A 241 28.38 -6.32 0.88
CA LEU A 241 29.71 -5.99 1.44
C LEU A 241 30.03 -6.80 2.70
N VAL A 242 29.06 -6.92 3.63
CA VAL A 242 29.23 -7.72 4.85
C VAL A 242 29.37 -9.20 4.50
N SER A 243 28.54 -9.73 3.60
CA SER A 243 28.55 -11.15 3.22
C SER A 243 29.85 -11.60 2.55
N VAL A 244 30.52 -10.70 1.81
CA VAL A 244 31.81 -10.99 1.17
C VAL A 244 33.01 -10.74 2.09
N GLY A 245 32.77 -10.36 3.35
CA GLY A 245 33.81 -10.09 4.33
C GLY A 245 34.62 -8.82 4.01
N ALA A 246 33.96 -7.77 3.49
CA ALA A 246 34.63 -6.52 3.18
C ALA A 246 35.37 -5.96 4.41
N PRO A 247 36.60 -5.46 4.26
CA PRO A 247 37.33 -4.84 5.37
C PRO A 247 36.55 -3.67 5.99
N GLU A 248 36.73 -3.45 7.29
CA GLU A 248 36.07 -2.36 8.04
C GLU A 248 36.26 -0.98 7.39
N ARG A 249 37.43 -0.72 6.79
CA ARG A 249 37.69 0.51 6.03
C ARG A 249 36.76 0.70 4.84
N VAL A 250 36.37 -0.38 4.16
CA VAL A 250 35.47 -0.35 3.01
C VAL A 250 34.03 -0.15 3.47
N LEU A 251 33.63 -0.78 4.58
CA LEU A 251 32.31 -0.56 5.19
C LEU A 251 32.13 0.89 5.62
N ARG A 252 33.15 1.49 6.27
CA ARG A 252 33.15 2.91 6.62
C ARG A 252 33.09 3.80 5.38
N ALA A 253 33.91 3.51 4.37
CA ALA A 253 33.89 4.25 3.12
C ALA A 253 32.51 4.18 2.44
N PHE A 254 31.82 3.04 2.51
CA PHE A 254 30.45 2.92 2.01
C PHE A 254 29.49 3.81 2.80
N ASP A 255 29.51 3.71 4.13
CA ASP A 255 28.63 4.48 5.01
C ASP A 255 28.84 6.00 4.85
N GLU A 256 30.07 6.48 4.59
CA GLU A 256 30.39 7.88 4.25
C GLU A 256 29.76 8.36 2.93
N HIS A 257 29.52 7.44 1.99
CA HIS A 257 28.91 7.72 0.69
C HIS A 257 27.39 7.58 0.71
N VAL A 258 26.81 7.13 1.83
CA VAL A 258 25.38 7.05 2.07
C VAL A 258 24.91 8.36 2.71
N GLN A 259 23.99 9.03 2.03
CA GLN A 259 23.25 10.15 2.57
C GLN A 259 21.86 9.66 2.96
N VAL A 260 21.41 10.02 4.16
CA VAL A 260 20.02 9.77 4.57
C VAL A 260 19.26 11.06 4.35
N GLY A 261 18.23 11.04 3.50
CA GLY A 261 17.36 12.19 3.31
C GLY A 261 16.67 12.61 4.61
N ASP A 262 16.09 13.81 4.62
CA ASP A 262 15.37 14.31 5.80
C ASP A 262 14.19 13.40 6.14
N MET A 263 14.21 12.83 7.35
CA MET A 263 13.07 12.13 7.92
C MET A 263 12.07 13.15 8.45
N LEU A 264 10.85 13.10 7.94
CA LEU A 264 9.75 13.90 8.48
C LEU A 264 8.89 12.99 9.35
N CYS A 265 9.28 12.90 10.62
CA CYS A 265 8.60 12.10 11.62
C CYS A 265 8.11 12.96 12.79
N VAL A 266 7.01 12.53 13.39
CA VAL A 266 6.44 13.11 14.61
C VAL A 266 6.30 12.00 15.65
N ASP A 267 6.63 12.32 16.90
CA ASP A 267 6.44 11.42 18.03
C ASP A 267 5.13 11.78 18.75
N ILE A 268 4.27 10.78 18.93
CA ILE A 268 2.92 10.94 19.48
C ILE A 268 2.82 10.18 20.80
N PRO A 269 2.59 10.85 21.94
CA PRO A 269 2.37 10.17 23.22
C PRO A 269 1.19 9.19 23.14
N TRP A 270 1.28 8.03 23.80
CA TRP A 270 0.25 7.00 23.72
C TRP A 270 -1.13 7.46 24.21
N GLU A 271 -1.17 8.36 25.20
CA GLU A 271 -2.38 8.99 25.72
C GLU A 271 -3.20 9.73 24.65
N LYS A 272 -2.57 10.15 23.56
CA LYS A 272 -3.19 10.84 22.42
C LYS A 272 -3.85 9.90 21.42
N VAL A 273 -3.63 8.59 21.55
CA VAL A 273 -4.15 7.58 20.63
C VAL A 273 -5.58 7.22 21.03
N ARG A 274 -6.55 7.56 20.17
CA ARG A 274 -7.96 7.23 20.40
C ARG A 274 -8.26 5.77 20.06
N THR A 275 -7.74 5.29 18.93
CA THR A 275 -7.92 3.92 18.45
C THR A 275 -6.71 3.48 17.64
N ALA A 276 -6.42 2.18 17.67
CA ALA A 276 -5.32 1.56 16.97
C ALA A 276 -5.75 0.24 16.30
N ARG A 277 -6.74 0.33 15.39
CA ARG A 277 -7.27 -0.81 14.62
C ARG A 277 -6.64 -0.88 13.24
N ASP A 278 -7.40 -0.81 12.15
CA ASP A 278 -6.84 -0.85 10.79
C ASP A 278 -6.01 0.43 10.52
N VAL A 279 -6.52 1.55 11.02
CA VAL A 279 -5.89 2.87 11.01
C VAL A 279 -5.74 3.35 12.45
N VAL A 280 -4.61 3.99 12.75
CA VAL A 280 -4.38 4.65 14.03
C VAL A 280 -4.96 6.05 13.96
N ILE A 281 -5.91 6.36 14.86
CA ILE A 281 -6.47 7.71 14.98
C ILE A 281 -5.95 8.33 16.27
N VAL A 282 -5.41 9.55 16.14
CA VAL A 282 -4.88 10.35 17.25
C VAL A 282 -5.65 11.66 17.36
N GLU A 283 -5.87 12.11 18.59
CA GLU A 283 -6.58 13.33 19.03
C GLU A 283 -7.81 13.77 18.26
#